data_AF-A0A119UZP8-F1
#
_entry.id   AF-A0A119UZP8-F1
#
_cell.length_a   1.000
_cell.length_b   1.000
_cell.length_c   1.000
_cell.angle_alpha   90.00
_cell.angle_beta   90.00
_cell.angle_gamma   90.00
#
_symmetry.space_group_name_H-M   'P 1'
#
loop_
_entity.id
_entity.type
_entity.pdbx_description
1 polymer ?
#
loop_
_entity_poly.entity_id
_entity_poly.type
_entity_poly.pdbx_seq_one_letter_code
_entity_poly.pdbx_strand_id
1 'polypeptide(L)'
;MFVRATYDRENKTVHYFDADGNETLYIGGSFAWRTTNPGNLTKPGSYVMESAIGYAQRTSNPKSRFVIFSDREAGKRAHQKLLKEIYGDKTIRGMITIYAPPSENDTEKYIAFVKGKAGVSDKDVVGALSREKFEAVVAAMEQQEGWVPGVIKHLGKPVQVQMLDKMNQPFAKQAMQVKGSGGSVDVRTDASGTLPWIYSGLLGQDLTILYNREHGQFEHVGTISAESQARAYTINAPYSLLSTRPWLHATDEPERPRVHIVQAGETLSRIAAKYGTTVDAFVHANGLADPNHVYARQHLNIPPADGASGPGNPAASSPSSAPTPKPKAESSPVTSPGTATAGASKPHPGSVGTPAAGQKGATAASSPAKDAPVPAGKPPAASSSGHAAPEAAKTQSGSATGAAPSGPRHVPAAPHPAAANGASNQAAGGVVHQRTPNGHPQTVVSSPNLELSGRKWCEKYPGSKSVDSLNADFKAKVSAFFAVLKEAKIHYAVNAAFRPNERSYMMYHAFQIAKKKESPDKVAPWPGVNIDWVHRKPDGSMDLDASIKAAKEMCAGFGIKVDDPKQRVGRPKSSRHNFGGAVDINISGYANKKVKNADGHEVELKSFKDLVSLGASYGVHYFPAERMHWSDTGH
;
A
#
# COMPACT_ATOMS: atom_id res chain seq x y z
N MET A 1 5.00 19.72 3.03
CA MET A 1 6.19 18.89 2.69
C MET A 1 5.74 17.44 2.66
N PHE A 2 6.18 16.62 1.70
CA PHE A 2 5.75 15.22 1.64
C PHE A 2 6.34 14.39 2.80
N VAL A 3 5.49 13.60 3.45
CA VAL A 3 5.81 12.77 4.62
C VAL A 3 5.65 11.27 4.38
N ARG A 4 4.89 10.89 3.33
CA ARG A 4 4.70 9.50 2.89
C ARG A 4 4.68 9.44 1.37
N ALA A 5 5.15 8.34 0.79
CA ALA A 5 4.98 8.04 -0.63
C ALA A 5 4.80 6.54 -0.92
N THR A 6 3.99 6.22 -1.94
CA THR A 6 3.80 4.86 -2.47
C THR A 6 4.14 4.82 -3.97
N TYR A 7 4.65 3.69 -4.47
CA TYR A 7 5.03 3.52 -5.88
C TYR A 7 4.16 2.49 -6.58
N ASP A 8 3.58 2.88 -7.72
CA ASP A 8 2.99 1.97 -8.69
C ASP A 8 4.00 1.68 -9.79
N ARG A 9 4.36 0.40 -9.92
CA ARG A 9 5.32 -0.10 -10.91
C ARG A 9 4.72 -0.22 -12.31
N GLU A 10 3.43 -0.51 -12.42
CA GLU A 10 2.73 -0.81 -13.66
C GLU A 10 2.36 0.50 -14.36
N ASN A 11 1.69 1.40 -13.63
CA ASN A 11 1.34 2.74 -14.12
C ASN A 11 2.53 3.71 -14.13
N LYS A 12 3.69 3.32 -13.57
CA LYS A 12 4.91 4.14 -13.42
C LYS A 12 4.59 5.47 -12.73
N THR A 13 3.92 5.42 -11.58
CA THR A 13 3.57 6.60 -10.78
C THR A 13 4.15 6.53 -9.37
N VAL A 14 4.47 7.68 -8.78
CA VAL A 14 4.65 7.80 -7.33
C VAL A 14 3.53 8.68 -6.79
N HIS A 15 2.81 8.17 -5.79
CA HIS A 15 1.78 8.91 -5.08
C HIS A 15 2.36 9.45 -3.77
N TYR A 16 2.37 10.77 -3.63
CA TYR A 16 2.91 11.50 -2.48
C TYR A 16 1.79 12.04 -1.61
N PHE A 17 2.02 12.04 -0.30
CA PHE A 17 1.13 12.55 0.73
C PHE A 17 1.90 13.55 1.60
N ASP A 18 1.36 14.74 1.83
CA ASP A 18 1.93 15.72 2.76
C ASP A 18 1.33 15.65 4.18
N ALA A 19 1.93 16.40 5.10
CA ALA A 19 1.50 16.45 6.51
C ALA A 19 0.09 17.04 6.70
N ASP A 20 -0.40 17.80 5.72
CA ASP A 20 -1.68 18.51 5.75
C ASP A 20 -2.82 17.68 5.15
N GLY A 21 -2.50 16.48 4.65
CA GLY A 21 -3.43 15.54 4.02
C GLY A 21 -3.70 15.80 2.54
N ASN A 22 -2.87 16.61 1.86
CA ASN A 22 -2.95 16.75 0.40
C ASN A 22 -2.17 15.64 -0.29
N GLU A 23 -2.66 15.23 -1.44
CA GLU A 23 -2.12 14.15 -2.25
C GLU A 23 -1.66 14.67 -3.62
N THR A 24 -0.58 14.11 -4.15
CA THR A 24 0.02 14.53 -5.43
C THR A 24 0.65 13.35 -6.15
N LEU A 25 0.30 13.18 -7.43
CA LEU A 25 0.73 12.06 -8.26
C LEU A 25 1.79 12.50 -9.27
N TYR A 26 2.95 11.84 -9.25
CA TYR A 26 4.05 12.03 -10.21
C TYR A 26 3.99 10.90 -11.25
N ILE A 27 3.79 11.24 -12.52
CA ILE A 27 3.44 10.30 -13.60
C ILE A 27 4.50 10.36 -14.71
N GLY A 28 5.03 9.22 -15.15
CA GLY A 28 6.01 9.17 -16.24
C GLY A 28 7.36 9.79 -15.87
N GLY A 29 8.13 10.29 -16.84
CA GLY A 29 9.49 10.79 -16.62
C GLY A 29 10.50 9.69 -16.22
N SER A 30 11.68 10.10 -15.74
CA SER A 30 12.68 9.16 -15.21
C SER A 30 12.30 8.61 -13.84
N PHE A 31 12.87 7.47 -13.47
CA PHE A 31 12.61 6.85 -12.17
C PHE A 31 13.12 7.73 -11.02
N ALA A 32 14.36 8.22 -11.12
CA ALA A 32 14.97 9.15 -10.16
C ALA A 32 14.14 10.42 -9.94
N TRP A 33 13.58 11.00 -11.01
CA TRP A 33 12.69 12.16 -10.91
C TRP A 33 11.43 11.84 -10.12
N ARG A 34 10.71 10.75 -10.47
CA ARG A 34 9.46 10.38 -9.78
C ARG A 34 9.67 10.08 -8.30
N THR A 35 10.77 9.42 -7.94
CA THR A 35 11.06 9.01 -6.55
C THR A 35 11.83 10.07 -5.76
N THR A 36 12.04 11.26 -6.34
CA THR A 36 12.89 12.35 -5.83
C THR A 36 14.28 11.90 -5.36
N ASN A 37 14.78 10.83 -5.99
CA ASN A 37 15.98 10.09 -5.61
C ASN A 37 17.06 10.28 -6.69
N PRO A 38 17.79 11.40 -6.69
CA PRO A 38 18.64 11.77 -7.83
C PRO A 38 19.87 10.86 -7.98
N GLY A 39 20.23 10.07 -6.97
CA GLY A 39 21.29 9.05 -7.04
C GLY A 39 20.78 7.61 -7.23
N ASN A 40 19.47 7.36 -7.41
CA ASN A 40 18.88 6.01 -7.41
C ASN A 40 19.29 5.15 -6.18
N LEU A 41 19.36 5.75 -4.99
CA LEU A 41 19.69 5.09 -3.73
C LEU A 41 18.75 3.91 -3.43
N THR A 42 19.32 2.76 -3.09
CA THR A 42 18.59 1.55 -2.66
C THR A 42 18.33 1.56 -1.15
N LYS A 43 17.35 0.77 -0.69
CA LYS A 43 17.12 0.57 0.74
C LYS A 43 18.35 -0.12 1.34
N PRO A 44 18.97 0.42 2.41
CA PRO A 44 20.05 -0.26 3.10
C PRO A 44 19.59 -1.60 3.69
N GLY A 45 20.44 -2.62 3.58
CA GLY A 45 20.16 -3.95 4.15
C GLY A 45 20.22 -3.98 5.68
N SER A 46 20.90 -3.01 6.31
CA SER A 46 21.28 -3.04 7.72
C SER A 46 20.75 -1.89 8.58
N TYR A 47 20.27 -0.78 7.98
CA TYR A 47 19.85 0.43 8.70
C TYR A 47 18.62 1.13 8.08
N VAL A 48 17.95 1.98 8.86
CA VAL A 48 16.84 2.83 8.37
C VAL A 48 17.39 4.16 7.87
N MET A 49 16.99 4.57 6.67
CA MET A 49 17.33 5.87 6.11
C MET A 49 16.26 6.89 6.54
N GLU A 50 16.61 7.78 7.48
CA GLU A 50 15.64 8.67 8.16
C GLU A 50 14.85 9.61 7.22
N SER A 51 15.40 9.94 6.04
CA SER A 51 14.74 10.76 5.02
C SER A 51 13.85 9.96 4.04
N ALA A 52 13.73 8.63 4.20
CA ALA A 52 12.93 7.78 3.33
C ALA A 52 11.43 7.85 3.71
N ILE A 53 10.63 8.56 2.91
CA ILE A 53 9.16 8.62 3.08
C ILE A 53 8.43 7.48 2.36
N GLY A 54 9.15 6.67 1.57
CA GLY A 54 8.59 5.55 0.83
C GLY A 54 9.66 4.66 0.20
N TYR A 55 9.22 3.58 -0.44
CA TYR A 55 10.09 2.65 -1.15
C TYR A 55 9.48 2.25 -2.49
N ALA A 56 10.26 2.35 -3.57
CA ALA A 56 9.88 2.02 -4.92
C ALA A 56 10.56 0.72 -5.40
N GLN A 57 9.79 -0.33 -5.67
CA GLN A 57 10.30 -1.55 -6.29
C GLN A 57 10.30 -1.40 -7.82
N ARG A 58 11.48 -1.20 -8.42
CA ARG A 58 11.64 -0.97 -9.88
C ARG A 58 11.53 -2.27 -10.68
N THR A 59 12.09 -3.36 -10.16
CA THR A 59 12.21 -4.67 -10.82
C THR A 59 11.29 -5.73 -10.19
N SER A 60 11.18 -6.91 -10.81
CA SER A 60 10.52 -8.08 -10.20
C SER A 60 11.22 -8.58 -8.92
N ASN A 61 12.52 -8.32 -8.74
CA ASN A 61 13.27 -8.66 -7.53
C ASN A 61 12.77 -7.86 -6.29
N PRO A 62 12.20 -8.51 -5.25
CA PRO A 62 11.67 -7.83 -4.06
C PRO A 62 12.74 -7.25 -3.13
N LYS A 63 14.02 -7.61 -3.33
CA LYS A 63 15.18 -7.04 -2.62
C LYS A 63 15.60 -5.69 -3.23
N SER A 64 15.38 -5.49 -4.53
CA SER A 64 15.75 -4.26 -5.27
C SER A 64 14.73 -3.13 -5.03
N ARG A 65 14.66 -2.67 -3.78
CA ARG A 65 13.85 -1.51 -3.35
C ARG A 65 14.70 -0.26 -3.39
N PHE A 66 14.23 0.75 -4.09
CA PHE A 66 14.79 2.10 -4.12
C PHE A 66 14.09 2.97 -3.08
N VAL A 67 14.79 3.97 -2.56
CA VAL A 67 14.23 4.94 -1.61
C VAL A 67 13.37 5.97 -2.36
N ILE A 68 12.33 6.48 -1.71
CA ILE A 68 11.57 7.67 -2.11
C ILE A 68 11.77 8.74 -1.03
N PHE A 69 12.13 9.96 -1.44
CA PHE A 69 12.39 11.09 -0.53
C PHE A 69 11.25 12.11 -0.51
N SER A 70 11.29 13.06 0.43
CA SER A 70 10.32 14.16 0.53
C SER A 70 10.43 15.17 -0.62
N ASP A 71 11.63 15.33 -1.15
CA ASP A 71 12.02 16.32 -2.14
C ASP A 71 13.42 15.99 -2.69
N ARG A 72 13.80 16.62 -3.80
CA ARG A 72 15.10 16.38 -4.45
C ARG A 72 16.29 16.70 -3.55
N GLU A 73 16.22 17.74 -2.71
CA GLU A 73 17.35 18.12 -1.87
C GLU A 73 17.48 17.19 -0.66
N ALA A 74 16.40 16.59 -0.15
CA ALA A 74 16.47 15.49 0.80
C ALA A 74 17.13 14.24 0.20
N GLY A 75 16.79 13.89 -1.04
CA GLY A 75 17.46 12.80 -1.77
C GLY A 75 18.93 13.08 -2.05
N LYS A 76 19.29 14.31 -2.44
CA LYS A 76 20.66 14.76 -2.63
C LYS A 76 21.47 14.79 -1.33
N ARG A 77 20.91 15.26 -0.21
CA ARG A 77 21.54 15.16 1.12
C ARG A 77 21.80 13.71 1.52
N ALA A 78 20.85 12.81 1.26
CA ALA A 78 21.03 11.37 1.51
C ALA A 78 22.12 10.75 0.62
N HIS A 79 22.18 11.13 -0.66
CA HIS A 79 23.22 10.73 -1.60
C HIS A 79 24.61 11.19 -1.13
N GLN A 80 24.77 12.48 -0.81
CA GLN A 80 26.01 13.04 -0.26
C GLN A 80 26.45 12.34 1.04
N LYS A 81 25.50 12.07 1.96
CA LYS A 81 25.77 11.34 3.20
C LYS A 81 26.27 9.91 2.91
N LEU A 82 25.60 9.19 2.02
CA LEU A 82 25.98 7.84 1.60
C LEU A 82 27.39 7.78 1.01
N LEU A 83 27.75 8.71 0.12
CA LEU A 83 29.08 8.73 -0.51
C LEU A 83 30.20 9.02 0.51
N LYS A 84 29.95 9.83 1.54
CA LYS A 84 30.95 10.09 2.60
C LYS A 84 31.04 8.96 3.63
N GLU A 85 29.92 8.45 4.13
CA GLU A 85 29.89 7.52 5.27
C GLU A 85 30.13 6.06 4.88
N ILE A 86 29.73 5.64 3.67
CA ILE A 86 29.84 4.23 3.22
C ILE A 86 30.95 4.05 2.16
N TYR A 87 31.24 5.10 1.38
CA TYR A 87 32.23 5.06 0.30
C TYR A 87 33.43 5.99 0.52
N GLY A 88 33.52 6.71 1.64
CA GLY A 88 34.56 7.72 1.89
C GLY A 88 35.99 7.17 1.91
N ASP A 89 36.17 5.90 2.25
CA ASP A 89 37.46 5.19 2.22
C ASP A 89 37.79 4.57 0.83
N LYS A 90 36.84 4.59 -0.11
CA LYS A 90 37.02 4.01 -1.45
C LYS A 90 37.59 5.05 -2.41
N THR A 91 38.27 4.56 -3.45
CA THR A 91 38.56 5.36 -4.65
C THR A 91 37.28 5.58 -5.47
N ILE A 92 37.27 6.58 -6.35
CA ILE A 92 36.16 6.83 -7.29
C ILE A 92 35.79 5.56 -8.08
N ARG A 93 36.77 4.78 -8.54
CA ARG A 93 36.52 3.46 -9.17
C ARG A 93 35.93 2.46 -8.19
N GLY A 94 36.53 2.29 -7.00
CA GLY A 94 36.02 1.36 -5.99
C GLY A 94 34.58 1.66 -5.55
N MET A 95 34.22 2.94 -5.46
CA MET A 95 32.85 3.40 -5.23
C MET A 95 31.94 3.00 -6.40
N ILE A 96 32.24 3.44 -7.62
CA ILE A 96 31.35 3.24 -8.78
C ILE A 96 31.19 1.75 -9.14
N THR A 97 32.23 0.92 -8.98
CA THR A 97 32.13 -0.54 -9.18
C THR A 97 31.21 -1.23 -8.19
N ILE A 98 31.04 -0.70 -6.96
CA ILE A 98 30.05 -1.20 -6.00
C ILE A 98 28.66 -0.59 -6.26
N TYR A 99 28.62 0.69 -6.66
CA TYR A 99 27.39 1.46 -6.87
C TYR A 99 26.61 1.02 -8.13
N ALA A 100 27.33 0.78 -9.23
CA ALA A 100 26.81 0.38 -10.53
C ALA A 100 27.65 -0.82 -11.05
N PRO A 101 27.37 -2.05 -10.59
CA PRO A 101 28.22 -3.20 -10.85
C PRO A 101 28.32 -3.58 -12.34
N PRO A 102 29.48 -4.10 -12.82
CA PRO A 102 29.67 -4.47 -14.23
C PRO A 102 28.75 -5.58 -14.74
N SER A 103 28.15 -6.37 -13.83
CA SER A 103 27.15 -7.38 -14.16
C SER A 103 25.78 -6.81 -14.55
N GLU A 104 25.54 -5.53 -14.27
CA GLU A 104 24.26 -4.84 -14.53
C GLU A 104 24.43 -3.51 -15.31
N ASN A 105 25.66 -2.97 -15.42
CA ASN A 105 25.93 -1.62 -15.93
C ASN A 105 27.24 -1.54 -16.73
N ASP A 106 27.33 -0.53 -17.60
CA ASP A 106 28.60 -0.11 -18.22
C ASP A 106 29.42 0.74 -17.23
N THR A 107 30.07 0.05 -16.28
CA THR A 107 30.80 0.66 -15.16
C THR A 107 31.98 1.51 -15.62
N GLU A 108 32.72 1.10 -16.65
CA GLU A 108 33.87 1.88 -17.15
C GLU A 108 33.42 3.19 -17.80
N LYS A 109 32.30 3.19 -18.55
CA LYS A 109 31.71 4.42 -19.08
C LYS A 109 31.18 5.33 -17.97
N TYR A 110 30.61 4.77 -16.90
CA TYR A 110 30.22 5.53 -15.71
C TYR A 110 31.46 6.20 -15.08
N ILE A 111 32.53 5.44 -14.82
CA ILE A 111 33.80 5.96 -14.29
C ILE A 111 34.38 7.05 -15.19
N ALA A 112 34.43 6.83 -16.50
CA ALA A 112 34.91 7.81 -17.47
C ALA A 112 34.07 9.10 -17.48
N PHE A 113 32.75 8.99 -17.40
CA PHE A 113 31.84 10.13 -17.32
C PHE A 113 32.07 10.95 -16.05
N VAL A 114 32.14 10.31 -14.88
CA VAL A 114 32.37 11.01 -13.60
C VAL A 114 33.75 11.66 -13.57
N LYS A 115 34.81 10.98 -14.02
CA LYS A 115 36.16 11.57 -14.15
C LYS A 115 36.14 12.85 -14.98
N GLY A 116 35.62 12.76 -16.20
CA GLY A 116 35.59 13.86 -17.16
C GLY A 116 34.69 15.02 -16.73
N LYS A 117 33.58 14.73 -16.04
CA LYS A 117 32.61 15.75 -15.60
C LYS A 117 33.00 16.44 -14.29
N ALA A 118 33.70 15.76 -13.38
CA ALA A 118 34.04 16.28 -12.06
C ALA A 118 35.52 16.68 -11.88
N GLY A 119 36.41 16.40 -12.85
CA GLY A 119 37.82 16.74 -12.75
C GLY A 119 38.57 15.90 -11.71
N VAL A 120 38.24 14.61 -11.63
CA VAL A 120 38.82 13.64 -10.66
C VAL A 120 39.51 12.48 -11.37
N SER A 121 40.47 11.86 -10.69
CA SER A 121 41.04 10.56 -11.06
C SER A 121 40.15 9.42 -10.58
N ASP A 122 40.15 8.27 -11.25
CA ASP A 122 39.54 7.05 -10.71
C ASP A 122 40.26 6.49 -9.48
N LYS A 123 41.48 6.98 -9.21
CA LYS A 123 42.28 6.67 -8.02
C LYS A 123 42.06 7.64 -6.84
N ASP A 124 41.35 8.76 -7.04
CA ASP A 124 41.09 9.72 -5.96
C ASP A 124 40.16 9.09 -4.91
N VAL A 125 40.46 9.28 -3.62
CA VAL A 125 39.67 8.74 -2.50
C VAL A 125 38.52 9.70 -2.17
N VAL A 126 37.29 9.18 -2.12
CA VAL A 126 36.04 9.98 -2.05
C VAL A 126 36.01 10.91 -0.84
N GLY A 127 36.43 10.43 0.33
CA GLY A 127 36.49 11.21 1.57
C GLY A 127 37.65 12.21 1.65
N ALA A 128 38.63 12.11 0.75
CA ALA A 128 39.79 13.02 0.66
C ALA A 128 39.64 14.11 -0.40
N LEU A 129 38.54 14.12 -1.16
CA LEU A 129 38.23 15.18 -2.13
C LEU A 129 37.97 16.51 -1.44
N SER A 130 38.35 17.61 -2.09
CA SER A 130 37.87 18.94 -1.72
C SER A 130 36.35 19.00 -1.84
N ARG A 131 35.71 19.94 -1.13
CA ARG A 131 34.25 20.09 -1.13
C ARG A 131 33.70 20.25 -2.54
N GLU A 132 34.38 21.03 -3.37
CA GLU A 132 34.01 21.39 -4.74
C GLU A 132 34.09 20.15 -5.65
N LYS A 133 35.19 19.39 -5.55
CA LYS A 133 35.35 18.12 -6.29
C LYS A 133 34.33 17.07 -5.86
N PHE A 134 34.04 16.97 -4.56
CA PHE A 134 33.02 16.06 -4.04
C PHE A 134 31.61 16.44 -4.53
N GLU A 135 31.24 17.72 -4.48
CA GLU A 135 29.96 18.21 -5.02
C GLU A 135 29.87 17.99 -6.55
N ALA A 136 30.96 18.15 -7.28
CA ALA A 136 31.03 17.86 -8.72
C ALA A 136 30.88 16.36 -9.05
N VAL A 137 31.48 15.46 -8.24
CA VAL A 137 31.29 14.00 -8.36
C VAL A 137 29.83 13.62 -8.13
N VAL A 138 29.21 14.15 -7.07
CA VAL A 138 27.78 13.94 -6.78
C VAL A 138 26.93 14.42 -7.94
N ALA A 139 27.16 15.63 -8.46
CA ALA A 139 26.41 16.19 -9.58
C ALA A 139 26.60 15.38 -10.88
N ALA A 140 27.79 14.83 -11.13
CA ALA A 140 28.05 13.94 -12.25
C ALA A 140 27.27 12.61 -12.12
N MET A 141 27.25 12.00 -10.94
CA MET A 141 26.43 10.81 -10.67
C MET A 141 24.93 11.12 -10.86
N GLU A 142 24.42 12.22 -10.31
CA GLU A 142 23.02 12.62 -10.52
C GLU A 142 22.66 12.85 -12.01
N GLN A 143 23.61 13.35 -12.82
CA GLN A 143 23.41 13.49 -14.26
C GLN A 143 23.39 12.13 -14.98
N GLN A 144 24.23 11.18 -14.56
CA GLN A 144 24.29 9.82 -15.13
C GLN A 144 23.05 8.98 -14.79
N GLU A 145 22.48 9.12 -13.59
CA GLU A 145 21.23 8.44 -13.18
C GLU A 145 19.97 8.94 -13.92
N GLY A 146 20.05 10.13 -14.53
CA GLY A 146 19.08 10.68 -15.47
C GLY A 146 17.86 11.33 -14.81
N TRP A 147 17.74 12.65 -14.94
CA TRP A 147 16.66 13.46 -14.36
C TRP A 147 15.72 14.01 -15.45
N VAL A 148 14.76 13.20 -15.90
CA VAL A 148 13.78 13.58 -16.93
C VAL A 148 12.43 13.85 -16.27
N PRO A 149 11.89 15.08 -16.30
CA PRO A 149 10.58 15.37 -15.75
C PRO A 149 9.45 14.58 -16.40
N GLY A 150 8.46 14.20 -15.58
CA GLY A 150 7.16 13.70 -16.03
C GLY A 150 6.07 14.74 -15.78
N VAL A 151 4.82 14.27 -15.66
CA VAL A 151 3.66 15.09 -15.31
C VAL A 151 3.43 15.04 -13.81
N ILE A 152 3.23 16.19 -13.16
CA ILE A 152 2.75 16.28 -11.79
C ILE A 152 1.25 16.58 -11.82
N LYS A 153 0.46 15.86 -11.01
CA LYS A 153 -0.96 16.13 -10.78
C LYS A 153 -1.19 16.33 -9.29
N HIS A 154 -1.44 17.58 -8.88
CA HIS A 154 -1.91 17.88 -7.54
C HIS A 154 -3.37 17.45 -7.42
N LEU A 155 -3.66 16.49 -6.55
CA LEU A 155 -5.00 15.91 -6.42
C LEU A 155 -5.85 16.68 -5.39
N GLY A 156 -5.20 17.42 -4.50
CA GLY A 156 -5.85 18.02 -3.34
C GLY A 156 -6.03 17.00 -2.22
N LYS A 157 -7.01 17.22 -1.35
CA LYS A 157 -7.32 16.29 -0.26
C LYS A 157 -8.35 15.25 -0.72
N PRO A 158 -8.23 13.98 -0.31
CA PRO A 158 -9.14 12.93 -0.74
C PRO A 158 -10.51 13.12 -0.06
N VAL A 159 -11.58 12.94 -0.84
CA VAL A 159 -12.97 12.93 -0.35
C VAL A 159 -13.52 11.51 -0.43
N GLN A 160 -14.07 11.03 0.68
CA GLN A 160 -14.78 9.76 0.76
C GLN A 160 -16.27 9.99 0.58
N VAL A 161 -16.96 9.06 -0.08
CA VAL A 161 -18.43 9.04 -0.13
C VAL A 161 -18.90 7.62 0.13
N GLN A 162 -19.71 7.41 1.15
CA GLN A 162 -20.42 6.16 1.38
C GLN A 162 -21.88 6.31 0.98
N MET A 163 -22.37 5.34 0.22
CA MET A 163 -23.73 5.25 -0.29
C MET A 163 -24.50 4.23 0.54
N LEU A 164 -25.59 4.64 1.18
CA LEU A 164 -26.50 3.76 1.91
C LEU A 164 -27.91 3.80 1.31
N ASP A 165 -28.58 2.64 1.33
CA ASP A 165 -29.98 2.53 0.96
C ASP A 165 -30.92 2.97 2.10
N LYS A 166 -32.23 2.98 1.82
CA LYS A 166 -33.31 3.37 2.75
C LYS A 166 -33.44 2.49 4.01
N MET A 167 -32.64 1.43 4.12
CA MET A 167 -32.55 0.52 5.27
C MET A 167 -31.17 0.62 5.95
N ASN A 168 -30.44 1.71 5.68
CA ASN A 168 -29.06 1.96 6.10
C ASN A 168 -28.07 0.86 5.65
N GLN A 169 -28.38 0.09 4.61
CA GLN A 169 -27.51 -0.96 4.10
C GLN A 169 -26.51 -0.42 3.06
N PRO A 170 -25.29 -0.97 2.97
CA PRO A 170 -24.34 -0.69 1.90
C PRO A 170 -24.97 -0.74 0.50
N PHE A 171 -25.01 0.40 -0.20
CA PHE A 171 -25.46 0.48 -1.59
C PHE A 171 -24.35 0.01 -2.53
N ALA A 172 -24.02 -1.28 -2.42
CA ALA A 172 -22.78 -1.89 -2.86
C ALA A 172 -22.77 -2.30 -4.35
N LYS A 173 -21.57 -2.26 -4.97
CA LYS A 173 -21.30 -2.64 -6.39
C LYS A 173 -22.09 -1.84 -7.44
N GLN A 174 -22.73 -0.75 -7.06
CA GLN A 174 -23.59 0.06 -7.94
C GLN A 174 -22.77 0.90 -8.91
N ALA A 175 -23.29 1.07 -10.13
CA ALA A 175 -22.70 1.96 -11.13
C ALA A 175 -23.05 3.41 -10.80
N MET A 176 -22.03 4.25 -10.72
CA MET A 176 -22.14 5.64 -10.27
C MET A 176 -21.29 6.52 -11.20
N GLN A 177 -21.62 7.80 -11.31
CA GLN A 177 -20.78 8.80 -11.97
C GLN A 177 -20.52 9.96 -11.01
N VAL A 178 -19.28 10.43 -10.97
CA VAL A 178 -18.89 11.64 -10.25
C VAL A 178 -18.59 12.70 -11.30
N LYS A 179 -19.26 13.85 -11.22
CA LYS A 179 -19.17 14.94 -12.21
C LYS A 179 -18.89 16.28 -11.53
N GLY A 180 -17.96 17.05 -12.06
CA GLY A 180 -17.69 18.43 -11.63
C GLY A 180 -17.21 19.29 -12.79
N SER A 181 -16.66 20.47 -12.51
CA SER A 181 -16.16 21.39 -13.54
C SER A 181 -14.97 20.87 -14.35
N GLY A 182 -14.21 19.90 -13.80
CA GLY A 182 -13.11 19.23 -14.49
C GLY A 182 -13.53 18.07 -15.41
N GLY A 183 -14.82 17.69 -15.43
CA GLY A 183 -15.36 16.60 -16.23
C GLY A 183 -16.14 15.59 -15.40
N SER A 184 -16.29 14.36 -15.93
CA SER A 184 -16.99 13.26 -15.27
C SER A 184 -16.20 11.95 -15.32
N VAL A 185 -16.30 11.15 -14.27
CA VAL A 185 -15.70 9.81 -14.19
C VAL A 185 -16.75 8.80 -13.72
N ASP A 186 -16.86 7.69 -14.47
CA ASP A 186 -17.68 6.55 -14.08
C ASP A 186 -16.92 5.68 -13.07
N VAL A 187 -17.59 5.33 -11.99
CA VAL A 187 -17.04 4.59 -10.85
C VAL A 187 -18.04 3.55 -10.35
N ARG A 188 -17.62 2.68 -9.42
CA ARG A 188 -18.52 1.76 -8.73
C ARG A 188 -18.29 1.81 -7.24
N THR A 189 -19.37 1.70 -6.46
CA THR A 189 -19.25 1.47 -5.01
C THR A 189 -18.63 0.12 -4.73
N ASP A 190 -17.85 0.01 -3.66
CA ASP A 190 -17.29 -1.25 -3.18
C ASP A 190 -18.35 -2.11 -2.43
N ALA A 191 -17.89 -3.13 -1.70
CA ALA A 191 -18.77 -3.98 -0.89
C ALA A 191 -19.36 -3.28 0.36
N SER A 192 -18.81 -2.13 0.76
CA SER A 192 -19.27 -1.29 1.88
C SER A 192 -20.16 -0.12 1.43
N GLY A 193 -20.47 -0.02 0.14
CA GLY A 193 -21.17 1.11 -0.46
C GLY A 193 -20.28 2.33 -0.69
N THR A 194 -18.96 2.20 -0.51
CA THR A 194 -18.02 3.34 -0.56
C THR A 194 -17.51 3.56 -1.98
N LEU A 195 -17.52 4.81 -2.45
CA LEU A 195 -16.91 5.21 -3.71
C LEU A 195 -15.37 5.21 -3.62
N PRO A 196 -14.65 5.02 -4.74
CA PRO A 196 -13.22 5.30 -4.82
C PRO A 196 -12.94 6.75 -4.40
N TRP A 197 -11.77 6.99 -3.80
CA TRP A 197 -11.36 8.33 -3.36
C TRP A 197 -11.50 9.37 -4.47
N ILE A 198 -12.22 10.44 -4.16
CA ILE A 198 -12.53 11.52 -5.10
C ILE A 198 -11.58 12.69 -4.85
N TYR A 199 -11.05 13.29 -5.92
CA TYR A 199 -10.01 14.31 -5.86
C TYR A 199 -10.43 15.59 -6.58
N SER A 200 -10.54 16.69 -5.83
CA SER A 200 -10.99 17.97 -6.38
C SER A 200 -9.98 18.63 -7.33
N GLY A 201 -8.69 18.30 -7.20
CA GLY A 201 -7.65 18.67 -8.17
C GLY A 201 -7.79 17.99 -9.55
N LEU A 202 -8.69 17.01 -9.69
CA LEU A 202 -9.03 16.40 -10.98
C LEU A 202 -10.40 16.83 -11.51
N LEU A 203 -11.41 16.93 -10.64
CA LEU A 203 -12.82 17.10 -11.05
C LEU A 203 -13.41 18.48 -10.73
N GLY A 204 -12.70 19.35 -10.01
CA GLY A 204 -13.21 20.64 -9.52
C GLY A 204 -13.62 20.59 -8.04
N GLN A 205 -13.98 21.75 -7.48
CA GLN A 205 -14.42 21.86 -6.08
C GLN A 205 -15.83 21.26 -5.89
N ASP A 206 -16.79 21.63 -6.72
CA ASP A 206 -18.17 21.17 -6.61
C ASP A 206 -18.42 19.91 -7.45
N LEU A 207 -18.96 18.88 -6.81
CA LEU A 207 -19.02 17.52 -7.32
C LEU A 207 -20.44 16.94 -7.17
N THR A 208 -21.09 16.69 -8.29
CA THR A 208 -22.38 16.01 -8.38
C THR A 208 -22.15 14.50 -8.41
N ILE A 209 -22.77 13.80 -7.46
CA ILE A 209 -22.82 12.33 -7.38
C ILE A 209 -24.10 11.84 -8.06
N LEU A 210 -23.95 10.98 -9.06
CA LEU A 210 -25.01 10.47 -9.91
C LEU A 210 -25.07 8.95 -9.80
N TYR A 211 -26.25 8.37 -9.55
CA TYR A 211 -26.48 6.92 -9.66
C TYR A 211 -26.90 6.57 -11.08
N ASN A 212 -26.25 5.59 -11.69
CA ASN A 212 -26.57 5.14 -13.03
C ASN A 212 -27.57 3.98 -12.95
N ARG A 213 -28.85 4.27 -13.21
CA ARG A 213 -29.90 3.25 -13.36
C ARG A 213 -29.69 2.45 -14.65
N GLU A 214 -30.46 1.39 -14.82
CA GLU A 214 -30.47 0.63 -16.07
C GLU A 214 -30.72 1.54 -17.28
N HIS A 215 -30.11 1.19 -18.42
CA HIS A 215 -30.15 1.96 -19.67
C HIS A 215 -29.57 3.40 -19.63
N GLY A 216 -28.69 3.72 -18.68
CA GLY A 216 -27.90 4.96 -18.72
C GLY A 216 -28.64 6.19 -18.19
N GLN A 217 -29.73 6.00 -17.45
CA GLN A 217 -30.44 7.11 -16.79
C GLN A 217 -29.75 7.47 -15.49
N PHE A 218 -29.11 8.65 -15.47
CA PHE A 218 -28.42 9.17 -14.29
C PHE A 218 -29.37 9.93 -13.36
N GLU A 219 -29.53 9.41 -12.15
CA GLU A 219 -30.28 10.04 -11.05
C GLU A 219 -29.33 10.86 -10.17
N HIS A 220 -29.71 12.09 -9.82
CA HIS A 220 -28.91 12.94 -8.92
C HIS A 220 -29.11 12.49 -7.47
N VAL A 221 -28.03 12.04 -6.84
CA VAL A 221 -28.03 11.47 -5.48
C VAL A 221 -27.47 12.44 -4.44
N GLY A 222 -26.65 13.41 -4.86
CA GLY A 222 -26.22 14.50 -3.99
C GLY A 222 -25.15 15.37 -4.63
N THR A 223 -24.95 16.57 -4.11
CA THR A 223 -23.81 17.43 -4.46
C THR A 223 -22.95 17.63 -3.23
N ILE A 224 -21.65 17.45 -3.37
CA ILE A 224 -20.65 17.68 -2.32
C ILE A 224 -19.67 18.75 -2.80
N SER A 225 -19.27 19.66 -1.91
CA SER A 225 -18.17 20.58 -2.18
C SER A 225 -16.90 20.08 -1.48
N ALA A 226 -15.85 19.89 -2.25
CA ALA A 226 -14.56 19.35 -1.84
C ALA A 226 -13.59 20.47 -1.48
N GLU A 227 -13.99 21.23 -0.45
CA GLU A 227 -13.27 22.35 0.18
C GLU A 227 -11.89 21.94 0.75
N SER A 228 -11.17 22.87 1.38
CA SER A 228 -9.77 22.75 1.82
C SER A 228 -9.45 21.69 2.92
N GLN A 229 -10.40 20.83 3.26
CA GLN A 229 -10.27 19.77 4.27
C GLN A 229 -10.76 18.43 3.72
N ALA A 230 -10.04 17.34 4.03
CA ALA A 230 -10.51 15.99 3.74
C ALA A 230 -11.81 15.71 4.51
N ARG A 231 -12.80 15.13 3.83
CA ARG A 231 -14.12 14.82 4.39
C ARG A 231 -14.60 13.44 3.96
N ALA A 232 -15.47 12.84 4.76
CA ALA A 232 -16.42 11.87 4.26
C ALA A 232 -17.82 12.47 4.19
N TYR A 233 -18.60 11.91 3.29
CA TYR A 233 -20.03 12.10 3.23
C TYR A 233 -20.71 10.73 3.22
N THR A 234 -21.77 10.57 4.01
CA THR A 234 -22.68 9.44 3.90
C THR A 234 -23.96 9.94 3.26
N ILE A 235 -24.29 9.45 2.07
CA ILE A 235 -25.56 9.75 1.41
C ILE A 235 -26.52 8.61 1.72
N ASN A 236 -27.63 8.93 2.38
CA ASN A 236 -28.65 7.97 2.80
C ASN A 236 -29.96 8.21 2.03
N ALA A 237 -30.60 7.16 1.51
CA ALA A 237 -31.84 7.30 0.74
C ALA A 237 -33.07 7.59 1.65
N PRO A 238 -33.91 8.60 1.35
CA PRO A 238 -33.88 9.50 0.19
C PRO A 238 -32.90 10.67 0.37
N TYR A 239 -31.78 10.56 -0.38
CA TYR A 239 -30.74 11.54 -0.69
C TYR A 239 -30.42 12.62 0.36
N SER A 240 -30.38 12.19 1.63
CA SER A 240 -29.96 13.00 2.77
C SER A 240 -28.44 12.93 2.89
N LEU A 241 -27.77 14.06 2.69
CA LEU A 241 -26.33 14.20 2.80
C LEU A 241 -25.91 14.41 4.26
N LEU A 242 -25.23 13.43 4.84
CA LEU A 242 -24.63 13.52 6.18
C LEU A 242 -23.13 13.75 6.06
N SER A 243 -22.62 14.85 6.61
CA SER A 243 -21.17 15.05 6.74
C SER A 243 -20.62 14.10 7.81
N THR A 244 -19.62 13.30 7.45
CA THR A 244 -19.01 12.30 8.35
C THR A 244 -17.50 12.49 8.44
N ARG A 245 -16.89 11.97 9.51
CA ARG A 245 -15.42 11.97 9.61
C ARG A 245 -14.88 10.98 8.58
N PRO A 246 -13.93 11.38 7.72
CA PRO A 246 -13.34 10.45 6.77
C PRO A 246 -12.64 9.33 7.51
N TRP A 247 -12.78 8.11 6.98
CA TRP A 247 -11.79 7.05 7.17
C TRP A 247 -10.57 7.37 6.29
N LEU A 248 -10.05 8.59 6.47
CA LEU A 248 -8.74 9.02 6.02
C LEU A 248 -7.77 7.94 6.45
N HIS A 249 -6.94 7.44 5.53
CA HIS A 249 -6.06 6.28 5.73
C HIS A 249 -5.66 6.10 7.19
N ALA A 250 -6.35 5.19 7.90
CA ALA A 250 -6.03 4.92 9.29
C ALA A 250 -4.53 4.63 9.37
N THR A 251 -3.84 5.25 10.32
CA THR A 251 -2.38 5.09 10.51
C THR A 251 -2.03 3.74 11.15
N ASP A 252 -2.82 2.72 10.76
CA ASP A 252 -2.80 1.31 11.10
C ASP A 252 -2.24 0.46 9.94
N GLU A 253 -1.53 1.08 8.99
CA GLU A 253 -0.22 0.51 8.63
C GLU A 253 0.59 0.60 9.93
N PRO A 254 0.84 -0.51 10.65
CA PRO A 254 1.49 -0.44 11.96
C PRO A 254 2.82 0.28 11.79
N GLU A 255 3.02 1.38 12.53
CA GLU A 255 4.12 2.31 12.27
C GLU A 255 5.43 1.52 12.22
N ARG A 256 5.96 1.37 11.00
CA ARG A 256 6.88 0.28 10.69
C ARG A 256 8.10 0.42 11.60
N PRO A 257 8.42 -0.60 12.43
CA PRO A 257 9.29 -0.44 13.59
C PRO A 257 10.54 0.34 13.19
N ARG A 258 10.59 1.58 13.68
CA ARG A 258 11.55 2.58 13.23
C ARG A 258 12.85 2.23 13.92
N VAL A 259 13.79 1.56 13.25
CA VAL A 259 15.00 1.06 13.91
C VAL A 259 16.13 2.09 13.85
N HIS A 260 16.49 2.64 15.01
CA HIS A 260 17.74 3.38 15.19
C HIS A 260 18.93 2.41 15.28
N ILE A 261 20.12 2.89 14.93
CA ILE A 261 21.38 2.20 15.22
C ILE A 261 22.24 3.10 16.08
N VAL A 262 22.54 2.62 17.28
CA VAL A 262 23.40 3.31 18.24
C VAL A 262 24.77 3.58 17.61
N GLN A 263 25.15 4.85 17.48
CA GLN A 263 26.46 5.26 17.03
C GLN A 263 27.47 5.25 18.18
N ALA A 264 28.77 5.23 17.87
CA ALA A 264 29.80 5.34 18.89
C ALA A 264 29.67 6.67 19.66
N GLY A 265 29.47 6.60 20.98
CA GLY A 265 29.27 7.78 21.83
C GLY A 265 27.83 8.32 21.89
N GLU A 266 26.83 7.59 21.40
CA GLU A 266 25.42 7.86 21.74
C GLU A 266 25.02 7.18 23.07
N THR A 267 24.06 7.79 23.78
CA THR A 267 23.42 7.23 24.98
C THR A 267 21.94 7.06 24.73
N LEU A 268 21.29 6.11 25.44
CA LEU A 268 19.85 5.88 25.29
C LEU A 268 19.01 7.13 25.59
N SER A 269 19.46 7.98 26.52
CA SER A 269 18.86 9.28 26.83
C SER A 269 18.93 10.28 25.67
N ARG A 270 20.06 10.38 24.96
CA ARG A 270 20.19 11.23 23.75
C ARG A 270 19.34 10.70 22.60
N ILE A 271 19.22 9.38 22.47
CA ILE A 271 18.41 8.72 21.45
C ILE A 271 16.92 8.93 21.73
N ALA A 272 16.47 8.77 22.97
CA ALA A 272 15.10 9.06 23.40
C ALA A 272 14.70 10.53 23.13
N ALA A 273 15.55 11.47 23.53
CA ALA A 273 15.34 12.91 23.27
C ALA A 273 15.31 13.25 21.76
N LYS A 274 16.14 12.62 20.93
CA LYS A 274 16.15 12.79 19.47
C LYS A 274 14.81 12.42 18.83
N TYR A 275 14.09 11.45 19.38
CA TYR A 275 12.84 10.91 18.82
C TYR A 275 11.56 11.32 19.57
N GLY A 276 11.65 12.25 20.53
CA GLY A 276 10.48 12.77 21.25
C GLY A 276 9.77 11.72 22.12
N THR A 277 10.52 10.79 22.71
CA THR A 277 10.01 9.66 23.49
C THR A 277 10.86 9.44 24.75
N THR A 278 10.44 8.53 25.63
CA THR A 278 11.11 8.28 26.92
C THR A 278 12.16 7.16 26.85
N VAL A 279 13.10 7.17 27.80
CA VAL A 279 14.07 6.08 27.97
C VAL A 279 13.35 4.77 28.32
N ASP A 280 12.33 4.83 29.18
CA ASP A 280 11.57 3.66 29.61
C ASP A 280 10.75 3.05 28.46
N ALA A 281 10.14 3.87 27.60
CA ALA A 281 9.50 3.38 26.37
C ALA A 281 10.50 2.66 25.46
N PHE A 282 11.74 3.18 25.33
CA PHE A 282 12.81 2.51 24.59
C PHE A 282 13.25 1.18 25.23
N VAL A 283 13.41 1.15 26.55
CA VAL A 283 13.76 -0.07 27.32
C VAL A 283 12.70 -1.13 27.13
N HIS A 284 11.42 -0.77 27.26
CA HIS A 284 10.29 -1.67 27.10
C HIS A 284 10.13 -2.17 25.65
N ALA A 285 10.26 -1.29 24.65
CA ALA A 285 10.16 -1.65 23.22
C ALA A 285 11.33 -2.51 22.68
N ASN A 286 12.38 -2.71 23.47
CA ASN A 286 13.58 -3.46 23.08
C ASN A 286 13.99 -4.57 24.06
N GLY A 287 13.33 -4.70 25.22
CA GLY A 287 13.69 -5.70 26.24
C GLY A 287 15.08 -5.49 26.83
N LEU A 288 15.52 -4.24 27.00
CA LEU A 288 16.86 -3.94 27.54
C LEU A 288 16.92 -4.25 29.04
N ALA A 289 17.95 -5.01 29.47
CA ALA A 289 18.14 -5.36 30.87
C ALA A 289 18.77 -4.24 31.72
N ASP A 290 19.51 -3.32 31.10
CA ASP A 290 20.05 -2.11 31.72
C ASP A 290 19.82 -0.90 30.78
N PRO A 291 19.07 0.14 31.19
CA PRO A 291 18.87 1.36 30.41
C PRO A 291 20.14 2.15 30.08
N ASN A 292 21.22 1.93 30.84
CA ASN A 292 22.47 2.70 30.72
C ASN A 292 23.48 2.08 29.75
N HIS A 293 23.39 0.77 29.48
CA HIS A 293 24.29 0.05 28.60
C HIS A 293 23.67 -0.21 27.22
N VAL A 294 24.06 0.62 26.25
CA VAL A 294 23.80 0.40 24.82
C VAL A 294 25.11 0.33 24.04
N TYR A 295 25.22 -0.66 23.15
CA TYR A 295 26.44 -0.92 22.39
C TYR A 295 26.42 -0.20 21.04
N ALA A 296 27.57 0.30 20.60
CA ALA A 296 27.70 0.80 19.22
C ALA A 296 27.31 -0.30 18.22
N ARG A 297 26.54 0.08 17.19
CA ARG A 297 25.90 -0.78 16.18
C ARG A 297 24.72 -1.63 16.68
N GLN A 298 24.27 -1.49 17.93
CA GLN A 298 23.04 -2.10 18.41
C GLN A 298 21.81 -1.50 17.71
N HIS A 299 20.89 -2.37 17.29
CA HIS A 299 19.58 -1.99 16.75
C HIS A 299 18.60 -1.71 17.87
N LEU A 300 17.89 -0.59 17.81
CA LEU A 300 16.83 -0.22 18.75
C LEU A 300 15.56 0.17 18.00
N ASN A 301 14.45 -0.52 18.25
CA ASN A 301 13.11 -0.08 17.90
C ASN A 301 12.82 1.24 18.60
N ILE A 302 12.62 2.32 17.84
CA ILE A 302 12.15 3.61 18.32
C ILE A 302 10.63 3.48 18.54
N PRO A 303 10.12 3.58 19.78
CA PRO A 303 8.68 3.61 20.05
C PRO A 303 8.02 4.88 19.47
N PRO A 304 6.68 5.00 19.49
CA PRO A 304 5.99 6.25 19.22
C PRO A 304 6.47 7.41 20.12
N ALA A 305 6.21 8.65 19.69
CA ALA A 305 6.50 9.83 20.49
C ALA A 305 5.40 10.06 21.54
N ASP A 306 5.78 10.19 22.81
CA ASP A 306 4.88 10.42 23.94
C ASP A 306 4.43 11.90 23.99
N GLY A 307 3.77 12.37 22.92
CA GLY A 307 3.63 13.81 22.66
C GLY A 307 2.43 14.25 21.81
N ALA A 308 1.36 13.45 21.73
CA ALA A 308 0.16 13.80 20.97
C ALA A 308 -1.15 13.28 21.60
N SER A 309 -1.43 13.63 22.85
CA SER A 309 -2.77 13.52 23.41
C SER A 309 -3.73 14.40 22.59
N GLY A 310 -4.57 13.78 21.75
CA GLY A 310 -5.57 14.50 20.96
C GLY A 310 -6.50 15.35 21.85
N PRO A 311 -7.05 16.47 21.33
CA PRO A 311 -7.84 17.39 22.14
C PRO A 311 -9.02 16.67 22.79
N GLY A 312 -8.98 16.57 24.12
CA GLY A 312 -10.00 15.90 24.91
C GLY A 312 -11.35 16.58 24.71
N ASN A 313 -12.31 15.84 24.16
CA ASN A 313 -13.69 16.32 24.06
C ASN A 313 -14.20 16.57 25.50
N PRO A 314 -14.63 17.80 25.85
CA PRO A 314 -14.95 18.12 27.25
C PRO A 314 -16.08 17.22 27.74
N ALA A 315 -15.90 16.67 28.95
CA ALA A 315 -16.90 15.79 29.55
C ALA A 315 -18.18 16.59 29.82
N ALA A 316 -19.27 16.21 29.15
CA ALA A 316 -20.58 16.81 29.36
C ALA A 316 -21.10 16.45 30.76
N SER A 317 -20.95 17.38 31.70
CA SER A 317 -21.45 17.25 33.06
C SER A 317 -22.98 17.36 33.11
N SER A 318 -23.65 16.25 33.39
CA SER A 318 -25.06 16.21 33.83
C SER A 318 -25.13 16.14 35.36
N PRO A 319 -26.20 16.68 35.99
CA PRO A 319 -26.11 17.21 37.35
C PRO A 319 -26.08 16.13 38.44
N SER A 320 -25.32 16.42 39.50
CA SER A 320 -25.40 15.71 40.78
C SER A 320 -26.22 16.54 41.79
N SER A 321 -27.00 15.85 42.63
CA SER A 321 -27.97 16.46 43.54
C SER A 321 -27.32 17.22 44.70
N ALA A 322 -27.90 18.36 45.07
CA ALA A 322 -27.51 19.11 46.27
C ALA A 322 -27.95 18.42 47.57
N PRO A 323 -27.25 18.70 48.68
CA PRO A 323 -27.94 19.20 49.88
C PRO A 323 -27.55 20.65 50.23
N THR A 324 -28.32 21.27 51.13
CA THR A 324 -28.35 22.72 51.39
C THR A 324 -27.37 23.23 52.48
N PRO A 325 -27.07 24.55 52.53
CA PRO A 325 -26.00 25.12 53.39
C PRO A 325 -26.46 25.95 54.60
N LYS A 326 -25.61 26.07 55.64
CA LYS A 326 -25.56 27.20 56.61
C LYS A 326 -24.20 27.22 57.39
N PRO A 327 -23.81 28.28 58.14
CA PRO A 327 -23.06 29.38 57.53
C PRO A 327 -21.71 29.76 58.18
N LYS A 328 -21.05 30.69 57.48
CA LYS A 328 -19.79 31.43 57.71
C LYS A 328 -19.55 31.99 59.13
N ALA A 329 -18.28 31.95 59.54
CA ALA A 329 -17.60 32.96 60.36
C ALA A 329 -16.10 33.05 59.94
N GLU A 330 -15.31 33.97 60.50
CA GLU A 330 -15.06 35.28 59.84
C GLU A 330 -13.95 36.08 60.55
N SER A 331 -12.78 36.26 59.91
CA SER A 331 -11.81 37.34 60.24
C SER A 331 -10.68 37.49 59.19
N SER A 332 -10.12 38.69 59.11
CA SER A 332 -8.91 39.13 58.37
C SER A 332 -8.31 40.32 59.16
N PRO A 333 -7.23 41.03 58.76
CA PRO A 333 -6.10 40.74 57.84
C PRO A 333 -4.73 40.88 58.60
N VAL A 334 -3.59 41.14 57.92
CA VAL A 334 -2.57 42.19 58.28
C VAL A 334 -1.27 42.17 57.39
N THR A 335 -0.90 43.38 56.92
CA THR A 335 0.36 43.98 56.37
C THR A 335 1.57 43.21 55.76
N SER A 336 2.18 43.87 54.75
CA SER A 336 3.51 43.70 54.13
C SER A 336 4.63 44.54 54.86
N PRO A 337 5.82 44.90 54.29
CA PRO A 337 6.77 44.22 53.36
C PRO A 337 8.29 44.36 53.74
N GLY A 338 9.19 43.71 52.97
CA GLY A 338 10.60 44.14 52.74
C GLY A 338 11.67 43.02 52.76
N THR A 339 12.98 43.22 52.58
CA THR A 339 13.82 44.07 51.68
C THR A 339 15.32 43.75 51.94
N ALA A 340 16.15 43.48 50.90
CA ALA A 340 17.63 43.44 50.93
C ALA A 340 18.31 42.30 51.78
N THR A 341 19.61 41.91 51.69
CA THR A 341 20.77 42.29 50.82
C THR A 341 21.91 41.22 50.78
N ALA A 342 22.66 41.19 49.66
CA ALA A 342 24.14 41.03 49.51
C ALA A 342 24.94 39.72 49.85
N GLY A 343 26.11 39.59 49.19
CA GLY A 343 27.18 38.58 49.41
C GLY A 343 27.44 37.64 48.21
N ALA A 344 28.31 37.84 47.20
CA ALA A 344 29.61 38.52 46.99
C ALA A 344 30.85 37.57 46.95
N SER A 345 31.39 37.28 45.75
CA SER A 345 32.80 36.88 45.49
C SER A 345 33.18 36.84 43.98
N LYS A 346 34.47 37.06 43.67
CA LYS A 346 35.19 37.07 42.35
C LYS A 346 36.68 36.69 42.64
N PRO A 347 37.68 36.65 41.71
CA PRO A 347 37.77 36.85 40.24
C PRO A 347 38.17 35.52 39.49
N HIS A 348 38.40 35.37 38.16
CA HIS A 348 39.13 36.12 37.08
C HIS A 348 40.68 36.15 37.24
N PRO A 349 41.53 36.20 36.17
CA PRO A 349 41.36 36.68 34.76
C PRO A 349 41.67 35.61 33.66
N GLY A 350 41.84 35.85 32.34
CA GLY A 350 41.79 37.01 31.41
C GLY A 350 41.95 36.51 29.92
N SER A 351 41.38 37.12 28.85
CA SER A 351 41.80 38.35 28.10
C SER A 351 43.20 38.23 27.44
N VAL A 352 43.55 38.68 26.21
CA VAL A 352 43.13 39.76 25.24
C VAL A 352 43.43 39.23 23.80
N GLY A 353 42.93 39.68 22.63
CA GLY A 353 42.05 40.80 22.20
C GLY A 353 41.95 40.91 20.65
N THR A 354 42.16 42.10 20.06
CA THR A 354 42.02 42.38 18.59
C THR A 354 42.87 43.61 18.17
N PRO A 355 43.33 43.71 16.91
CA PRO A 355 43.02 44.89 16.06
C PRO A 355 42.67 44.51 14.60
N ALA A 356 42.00 45.26 13.70
CA ALA A 356 41.40 46.62 13.60
C ALA A 356 41.96 47.44 12.40
N ALA A 357 41.10 48.29 11.82
CA ALA A 357 41.33 49.33 10.78
C ALA A 357 41.22 48.95 9.27
N GLY A 358 40.64 49.87 8.47
CA GLY A 358 40.57 49.80 6.99
C GLY A 358 39.35 50.48 6.34
N GLN A 359 39.35 51.82 6.15
CA GLN A 359 38.30 52.57 5.41
C GLN A 359 38.74 53.02 4.00
N LYS A 360 37.80 52.97 3.03
CA LYS A 360 37.64 53.82 1.79
C LYS A 360 36.60 53.14 0.86
N GLY A 361 35.76 53.81 0.05
CA GLY A 361 35.39 55.24 0.02
C GLY A 361 34.82 55.71 -1.35
N ALA A 362 33.50 55.95 -1.44
CA ALA A 362 32.77 56.61 -2.56
C ALA A 362 32.78 55.86 -3.94
N THR A 363 32.04 56.21 -5.02
CA THR A 363 31.15 57.35 -5.40
C THR A 363 29.92 56.94 -6.26
N ALA A 364 28.76 57.59 -6.02
CA ALA A 364 27.75 58.15 -6.95
C ALA A 364 27.19 57.46 -8.25
N ALA A 365 25.85 57.63 -8.42
CA ALA A 365 25.08 57.84 -9.69
C ALA A 365 24.96 56.68 -10.73
N SER A 366 23.92 56.59 -11.60
CA SER A 366 22.68 57.38 -11.84
C SER A 366 21.54 56.56 -12.49
N SER A 367 20.28 57.00 -12.35
CA SER A 367 19.08 56.61 -13.14
C SER A 367 19.05 57.33 -14.53
N PRO A 368 18.07 57.18 -15.47
CA PRO A 368 16.67 56.72 -15.34
C PRO A 368 16.10 55.80 -16.46
N ALA A 369 14.77 55.59 -16.41
CA ALA A 369 13.94 54.64 -17.18
C ALA A 369 13.54 55.09 -18.60
N LYS A 370 12.83 54.20 -19.35
CA LYS A 370 11.47 54.48 -19.89
C LYS A 370 10.76 53.32 -20.65
N ASP A 371 9.45 53.22 -20.38
CA ASP A 371 8.30 52.91 -21.28
C ASP A 371 8.20 51.58 -22.10
N ALA A 372 6.99 51.35 -22.66
CA ALA A 372 6.44 50.07 -23.19
C ALA A 372 6.01 50.22 -24.70
N PRO A 373 5.15 49.40 -25.38
CA PRO A 373 4.26 48.29 -24.95
C PRO A 373 4.16 47.06 -25.92
N VAL A 374 3.10 46.25 -25.71
CA VAL A 374 2.72 44.97 -26.38
C VAL A 374 1.87 45.20 -27.65
N PRO A 375 1.98 44.34 -28.70
CA PRO A 375 0.82 43.56 -29.17
C PRO A 375 1.15 42.10 -29.61
N ALA A 376 0.12 41.31 -29.95
CA ALA A 376 0.18 39.86 -30.18
C ALA A 376 0.03 39.42 -31.66
N GLY A 377 0.29 38.14 -31.96
CA GLY A 377 0.08 37.52 -33.28
C GLY A 377 -0.27 36.02 -33.22
N LYS A 378 -1.16 35.57 -34.12
CA LYS A 378 -1.58 34.16 -34.32
C LYS A 378 -0.70 33.46 -35.39
N PRO A 379 -0.72 32.11 -35.52
CA PRO A 379 0.17 31.37 -36.42
C PRO A 379 -0.38 31.21 -37.85
N PRO A 380 0.49 30.91 -38.85
CA PRO A 380 0.11 30.52 -40.21
C PRO A 380 -0.19 29.01 -40.37
N ALA A 381 -0.73 28.61 -41.53
CA ALA A 381 -1.03 27.22 -41.91
C ALA A 381 -0.99 27.03 -43.45
N ALA A 382 -1.17 25.77 -43.92
CA ALA A 382 -1.06 25.29 -45.32
C ALA A 382 0.39 25.29 -45.89
N SER A 383 0.73 24.57 -46.97
CA SER A 383 -0.05 23.81 -47.98
C SER A 383 0.66 22.53 -48.46
N SER A 384 0.26 21.94 -49.60
CA SER A 384 -0.51 20.67 -49.61
C SER A 384 -0.76 20.12 -51.04
N SER A 385 -0.31 18.91 -51.38
CA SER A 385 -0.60 18.19 -52.65
C SER A 385 -0.45 16.67 -52.47
N GLY A 386 -1.13 15.76 -53.20
CA GLY A 386 -2.28 15.84 -54.13
C GLY A 386 -3.13 14.53 -54.02
N HIS A 387 -4.43 14.52 -54.35
CA HIS A 387 -5.03 14.06 -55.63
C HIS A 387 -4.72 12.60 -56.03
N ALA A 388 -5.67 11.74 -56.46
CA ALA A 388 -7.09 11.92 -56.81
C ALA A 388 -7.96 10.65 -56.54
N ALA A 389 -9.27 10.69 -56.86
CA ALA A 389 -10.26 9.59 -56.79
C ALA A 389 -10.75 9.18 -58.22
N PRO A 390 -11.77 8.29 -58.42
CA PRO A 390 -13.20 8.61 -58.16
C PRO A 390 -14.15 7.43 -57.75
N GLU A 391 -15.37 7.81 -57.31
CA GLU A 391 -16.73 7.19 -57.44
C GLU A 391 -16.99 5.65 -57.28
N ALA A 392 -18.17 5.15 -56.86
CA ALA A 392 -19.54 5.69 -56.74
C ALA A 392 -20.30 5.03 -55.52
N ALA A 393 -21.62 5.10 -55.23
CA ALA A 393 -22.80 5.71 -55.90
C ALA A 393 -23.91 6.18 -54.89
N LYS A 394 -25.02 5.43 -54.75
CA LYS A 394 -26.33 5.72 -54.06
C LYS A 394 -26.93 4.38 -53.56
N THR A 395 -28.04 4.24 -52.80
CA THR A 395 -29.31 5.02 -52.69
C THR A 395 -30.04 4.77 -51.34
N GLN A 396 -31.13 5.50 -51.05
CA GLN A 396 -31.96 5.45 -49.81
C GLN A 396 -33.47 5.19 -50.08
N SER A 397 -34.21 4.85 -49.00
CA SER A 397 -35.70 4.86 -48.84
C SER A 397 -36.52 3.78 -49.57
N GLY A 398 -37.72 3.36 -49.10
CA GLY A 398 -38.40 3.64 -47.83
C GLY A 398 -39.87 3.14 -47.72
N SER A 399 -40.53 3.41 -46.58
CA SER A 399 -42.00 3.44 -46.34
C SER A 399 -42.90 2.17 -46.38
N ALA A 400 -43.04 1.54 -45.19
CA ALA A 400 -44.30 1.20 -44.48
C ALA A 400 -45.56 0.58 -45.16
N THR A 401 -45.97 -0.59 -44.65
CA THR A 401 -47.35 -1.11 -44.49
C THR A 401 -47.42 -2.05 -43.25
N GLY A 402 -48.57 -2.40 -42.63
CA GLY A 402 -49.91 -1.84 -42.84
C GLY A 402 -51.11 -2.37 -42.01
N ALA A 403 -51.11 -3.57 -41.40
CA ALA A 403 -52.37 -4.17 -40.87
C ALA A 403 -52.27 -5.13 -39.64
N ALA A 404 -53.39 -5.23 -38.91
CA ALA A 404 -53.77 -6.25 -37.92
C ALA A 404 -55.31 -6.49 -38.01
N PRO A 405 -55.88 -7.61 -37.50
CA PRO A 405 -56.62 -7.50 -36.23
C PRO A 405 -56.79 -8.81 -35.39
N SER A 406 -57.50 -8.68 -34.25
CA SER A 406 -58.30 -9.69 -33.51
C SER A 406 -57.63 -10.85 -32.75
N GLY A 407 -58.00 -10.98 -31.46
CA GLY A 407 -58.03 -12.23 -30.67
C GLY A 407 -59.50 -12.70 -30.47
N PRO A 408 -59.92 -13.30 -29.33
CA PRO A 408 -59.18 -13.68 -28.11
C PRO A 408 -59.47 -15.12 -27.59
N ARG A 409 -58.87 -15.54 -26.45
CA ARG A 409 -59.48 -16.49 -25.49
C ARG A 409 -58.74 -16.54 -24.12
N HIS A 410 -59.49 -16.63 -23.03
CA HIS A 410 -59.04 -17.13 -21.71
C HIS A 410 -58.96 -18.69 -21.75
N VAL A 411 -58.58 -19.49 -20.72
CA VAL A 411 -58.53 -19.42 -19.23
C VAL A 411 -57.59 -20.55 -18.75
N PRO A 412 -57.36 -20.83 -17.44
CA PRO A 412 -57.10 -19.97 -16.27
C PRO A 412 -55.74 -20.34 -15.59
N ALA A 413 -55.44 -19.75 -14.43
CA ALA A 413 -54.41 -20.27 -13.50
C ALA A 413 -55.07 -20.98 -12.29
N ALA A 414 -54.34 -21.89 -11.64
CA ALA A 414 -54.75 -22.56 -10.40
C ALA A 414 -53.55 -22.72 -9.43
N PRO A 415 -53.74 -22.77 -8.09
CA PRO A 415 -52.78 -22.14 -7.17
C PRO A 415 -52.38 -23.02 -5.95
N HIS A 416 -51.92 -22.34 -4.89
CA HIS A 416 -51.69 -22.77 -3.48
C HIS A 416 -50.26 -23.14 -3.05
N PRO A 417 -49.90 -22.96 -1.76
CA PRO A 417 -50.48 -22.06 -0.75
C PRO A 417 -49.43 -21.16 -0.04
N ALA A 418 -49.93 -20.19 0.75
CA ALA A 418 -49.11 -19.45 1.72
C ALA A 418 -49.34 -19.97 3.15
N ALA A 419 -48.28 -19.86 3.97
CA ALA A 419 -48.23 -19.75 5.43
C ALA A 419 -49.16 -20.59 6.34
N ALA A 420 -48.54 -21.27 7.31
CA ALA A 420 -49.12 -21.55 8.62
C ALA A 420 -48.12 -21.11 9.71
N ASN A 421 -48.60 -20.46 10.78
CA ASN A 421 -47.74 -19.93 11.84
C ASN A 421 -47.32 -21.01 12.84
N GLY A 422 -46.06 -20.96 13.28
CA GLY A 422 -45.53 -21.76 14.38
C GLY A 422 -44.67 -20.90 15.30
N ALA A 423 -45.30 -20.15 16.20
CA ALA A 423 -44.58 -19.31 17.16
C ALA A 423 -43.88 -20.18 18.21
N SER A 424 -42.55 -20.07 18.30
CA SER A 424 -41.76 -20.61 19.41
C SER A 424 -40.71 -19.58 19.82
N ASN A 425 -40.57 -19.41 21.14
CA ASN A 425 -39.85 -18.32 21.76
C ASN A 425 -38.33 -18.57 21.72
N GLN A 426 -37.57 -17.78 20.96
CA GLN A 426 -36.10 -17.74 21.09
C GLN A 426 -35.69 -16.52 21.92
N ALA A 427 -34.88 -16.78 22.94
CA ALA A 427 -34.57 -15.82 24.01
C ALA A 427 -33.75 -14.63 23.51
N ALA A 428 -33.91 -13.49 24.19
CA ALA A 428 -33.05 -12.33 24.00
C ALA A 428 -31.58 -12.70 24.27
N GLY A 429 -30.70 -12.45 23.30
CA GLY A 429 -29.27 -12.69 23.44
C GLY A 429 -28.66 -11.82 24.54
N GLY A 430 -28.25 -12.45 25.64
CA GLY A 430 -27.72 -11.74 26.80
C GLY A 430 -26.41 -11.02 26.51
N VAL A 431 -26.37 -9.71 26.80
CA VAL A 431 -25.12 -8.94 26.76
C VAL A 431 -24.26 -9.32 27.97
N VAL A 432 -23.11 -9.94 27.74
CA VAL A 432 -22.11 -10.24 28.78
C VAL A 432 -20.86 -9.41 28.52
N HIS A 433 -20.50 -8.55 29.47
CA HIS A 433 -19.28 -7.75 29.39
C HIS A 433 -18.06 -8.55 29.87
N GLN A 434 -17.02 -8.62 29.05
CA GLN A 434 -15.68 -9.01 29.48
C GLN A 434 -14.71 -7.82 29.44
N ARG A 435 -13.69 -7.87 30.30
CA ARG A 435 -12.57 -6.93 30.33
C ARG A 435 -11.28 -7.70 30.05
N THR A 436 -10.28 -7.04 29.48
CA THR A 436 -8.91 -7.59 29.44
C THR A 436 -8.32 -7.65 30.87
N PRO A 437 -7.19 -8.36 31.10
CA PRO A 437 -6.49 -8.33 32.39
C PRO A 437 -6.14 -6.92 32.88
N ASN A 438 -6.03 -5.95 31.96
CA ASN A 438 -5.75 -4.54 32.25
C ASN A 438 -7.03 -3.67 32.25
N GLY A 439 -8.22 -4.26 32.39
CA GLY A 439 -9.48 -3.56 32.61
C GLY A 439 -10.16 -2.93 31.39
N HIS A 440 -9.48 -2.83 30.23
CA HIS A 440 -10.06 -2.23 29.03
C HIS A 440 -11.21 -3.08 28.45
N PRO A 441 -12.31 -2.46 27.98
CA PRO A 441 -13.35 -3.15 27.22
C PRO A 441 -12.86 -3.46 25.80
N GLN A 442 -13.07 -4.70 25.33
CA GLN A 442 -12.90 -5.06 23.92
C GLN A 442 -14.22 -5.54 23.33
N THR A 443 -14.65 -4.86 22.26
CA THR A 443 -15.92 -5.15 21.57
C THR A 443 -15.73 -6.28 20.55
N VAL A 444 -15.47 -7.51 21.03
CA VAL A 444 -15.47 -8.71 20.18
C VAL A 444 -16.90 -9.12 19.87
N VAL A 445 -17.51 -8.45 18.89
CA VAL A 445 -18.85 -8.83 18.42
C VAL A 445 -18.73 -10.09 17.57
N SER A 446 -19.10 -11.24 18.14
CA SER A 446 -19.63 -12.34 17.34
C SER A 446 -20.99 -11.89 16.78
N SER A 447 -20.92 -11.14 15.67
CA SER A 447 -22.07 -10.51 15.03
C SER A 447 -23.05 -11.57 14.53
N PRO A 448 -24.38 -11.33 14.55
CA PRO A 448 -25.36 -12.25 13.96
C PRO A 448 -25.12 -12.54 12.47
N ASN A 449 -24.24 -11.78 11.80
CA ASN A 449 -23.84 -11.99 10.41
C ASN A 449 -22.59 -12.87 10.24
N LEU A 450 -21.93 -13.33 11.32
CA LEU A 450 -20.84 -14.29 11.23
C LEU A 450 -21.37 -15.72 11.21
N GLU A 451 -20.82 -16.53 10.31
CA GLU A 451 -21.17 -17.93 10.16
C GLU A 451 -20.06 -18.83 10.69
N LEU A 452 -20.40 -19.73 11.61
CA LEU A 452 -19.48 -20.73 12.16
C LEU A 452 -18.67 -21.45 11.07
N SER A 453 -17.37 -21.54 11.32
CA SER A 453 -16.40 -22.38 10.61
C SER A 453 -16.83 -23.85 10.59
N GLY A 454 -16.38 -24.58 9.56
CA GLY A 454 -16.80 -25.95 9.28
C GLY A 454 -16.92 -26.22 7.78
N ARG A 455 -17.19 -27.46 7.39
CA ARG A 455 -17.04 -27.97 6.01
C ARG A 455 -17.70 -27.11 4.91
N LYS A 456 -18.84 -26.47 5.19
CA LYS A 456 -19.57 -25.57 4.26
C LYS A 456 -18.70 -24.45 3.66
N TRP A 457 -17.65 -24.01 4.37
CA TRP A 457 -16.75 -22.96 3.90
C TRP A 457 -15.83 -23.40 2.76
N CYS A 458 -15.66 -24.71 2.54
CA CYS A 458 -14.80 -25.23 1.47
C CYS A 458 -15.34 -24.97 0.06
N GLU A 459 -16.63 -24.64 -0.06
CA GLU A 459 -17.34 -24.44 -1.33
C GLU A 459 -17.54 -22.95 -1.66
N LYS A 460 -17.69 -22.08 -0.67
CA LYS A 460 -17.97 -20.63 -0.86
C LYS A 460 -16.96 -19.87 -1.73
N TYR A 461 -15.69 -20.28 -1.73
CA TYR A 461 -14.63 -19.65 -2.53
C TYR A 461 -13.86 -20.74 -3.29
N PRO A 462 -14.36 -21.18 -4.46
CA PRO A 462 -13.76 -22.28 -5.21
C PRO A 462 -12.34 -21.93 -5.70
N GLY A 463 -11.47 -22.93 -5.73
CA GLY A 463 -10.24 -22.89 -6.53
C GLY A 463 -10.52 -23.39 -7.94
N SER A 464 -9.71 -22.97 -8.91
CA SER A 464 -9.81 -23.43 -10.29
C SER A 464 -8.92 -24.65 -10.55
N LYS A 465 -9.31 -25.46 -11.54
CA LYS A 465 -8.45 -26.48 -12.18
C LYS A 465 -8.21 -26.21 -13.67
N SER A 466 -8.73 -25.11 -14.23
CA SER A 466 -8.46 -24.77 -15.63
C SER A 466 -7.19 -23.92 -15.78
N VAL A 467 -6.41 -24.25 -16.81
CA VAL A 467 -5.30 -23.43 -17.35
C VAL A 467 -5.77 -22.02 -17.73
N ASP A 468 -7.06 -21.85 -18.06
CA ASP A 468 -7.65 -20.53 -18.37
C ASP A 468 -7.63 -19.53 -17.21
N SER A 469 -7.49 -20.01 -15.97
CA SER A 469 -7.42 -19.18 -14.77
C SER A 469 -5.99 -18.73 -14.40
N LEU A 470 -4.98 -19.16 -15.14
CA LEU A 470 -3.62 -18.68 -14.98
C LEU A 470 -3.48 -17.25 -15.53
N ASN A 471 -2.47 -16.50 -15.07
CA ASN A 471 -2.17 -15.18 -15.64
C ASN A 471 -1.71 -15.34 -17.10
N ALA A 472 -1.82 -14.28 -17.93
CA ALA A 472 -1.61 -14.37 -19.37
C ALA A 472 -0.24 -14.99 -19.75
N ASP A 473 0.84 -14.49 -19.13
CA ASP A 473 2.22 -14.91 -19.37
C ASP A 473 2.43 -16.40 -19.05
N PHE A 474 1.93 -16.87 -17.90
CA PHE A 474 2.08 -18.27 -17.50
C PHE A 474 1.08 -19.19 -18.20
N LYS A 475 -0.12 -18.70 -18.53
CA LYS A 475 -1.11 -19.42 -19.34
C LYS A 475 -0.53 -19.81 -20.69
N ALA A 476 0.14 -18.89 -21.39
CA ALA A 476 0.78 -19.16 -22.67
C ALA A 476 1.84 -20.28 -22.55
N LYS A 477 2.74 -20.17 -21.55
CA LYS A 477 3.79 -21.14 -21.24
C LYS A 477 3.25 -22.55 -20.95
N VAL A 478 2.28 -22.66 -20.04
CA VAL A 478 1.64 -23.93 -19.69
C VAL A 478 0.87 -24.51 -20.88
N SER A 479 0.24 -23.68 -21.70
CA SER A 479 -0.48 -24.16 -22.90
C SER A 479 0.45 -24.73 -23.96
N ALA A 480 1.62 -24.09 -24.19
CA ALA A 480 2.64 -24.60 -25.09
C ALA A 480 3.26 -25.92 -24.58
N PHE A 481 3.58 -26.00 -23.28
CA PHE A 481 4.05 -27.23 -22.65
C PHE A 481 3.02 -28.37 -22.77
N PHE A 482 1.74 -28.10 -22.49
CA PHE A 482 0.67 -29.08 -22.60
C PHE A 482 0.39 -29.52 -24.04
N ALA A 483 0.65 -28.66 -25.04
CA ALA A 483 0.54 -29.05 -26.44
C ALA A 483 1.51 -30.19 -26.80
N VAL A 484 2.80 -30.09 -26.44
CA VAL A 484 3.78 -31.15 -26.74
C VAL A 484 3.60 -32.41 -25.88
N LEU A 485 3.11 -32.29 -24.63
CA LEU A 485 2.70 -33.46 -23.85
C LEU A 485 1.54 -34.19 -24.54
N LYS A 486 0.54 -33.46 -25.03
CA LYS A 486 -0.61 -34.02 -25.75
C LYS A 486 -0.20 -34.67 -27.08
N GLU A 487 0.67 -34.03 -27.85
CA GLU A 487 1.19 -34.52 -29.13
C GLU A 487 1.91 -35.87 -28.97
N ALA A 488 2.84 -35.97 -28.01
CA ALA A 488 3.55 -37.22 -27.70
C ALA A 488 2.70 -38.26 -26.96
N LYS A 489 1.39 -38.02 -26.75
CA LYS A 489 0.48 -38.90 -26.00
C LYS A 489 1.01 -39.21 -24.58
N ILE A 490 1.39 -38.14 -23.87
CA ILE A 490 1.76 -38.15 -22.45
C ILE A 490 0.53 -37.72 -21.65
N HIS A 491 0.21 -38.45 -20.58
CA HIS A 491 -0.97 -38.15 -19.76
C HIS A 491 -0.62 -37.06 -18.74
N TYR A 492 -1.49 -36.07 -18.61
CA TYR A 492 -1.41 -35.05 -17.56
C TYR A 492 -2.79 -34.72 -16.98
N ALA A 493 -2.83 -34.34 -15.71
CA ALA A 493 -4.04 -33.92 -15.00
C ALA A 493 -3.73 -32.72 -14.10
N VAL A 494 -4.52 -31.65 -14.25
CA VAL A 494 -4.42 -30.44 -13.40
C VAL A 494 -5.24 -30.63 -12.12
N ASN A 495 -4.54 -30.61 -10.99
CA ASN A 495 -5.14 -30.74 -9.66
C ASN A 495 -5.62 -29.39 -9.11
N ALA A 496 -4.88 -28.31 -9.42
CA ALA A 496 -5.21 -26.92 -9.08
C ALA A 496 -4.48 -25.94 -10.02
N ALA A 497 -5.07 -24.77 -10.25
CA ALA A 497 -4.50 -23.66 -11.02
C ALA A 497 -4.59 -22.37 -10.19
N PHE A 498 -5.56 -21.50 -10.46
CA PHE A 498 -5.84 -20.33 -9.61
C PHE A 498 -6.44 -20.71 -8.24
N ARG A 499 -6.06 -19.97 -7.20
CA ARG A 499 -6.58 -20.10 -5.84
C ARG A 499 -6.84 -18.70 -5.26
N PRO A 500 -8.10 -18.28 -5.02
CA PRO A 500 -8.37 -16.94 -4.47
C PRO A 500 -7.75 -16.78 -3.07
N ASN A 501 -7.54 -15.52 -2.67
CA ASN A 501 -6.87 -15.20 -1.40
C ASN A 501 -7.71 -15.63 -0.19
N GLU A 502 -9.03 -15.51 -0.33
CA GLU A 502 -10.06 -15.83 0.67
C GLU A 502 -10.02 -17.33 0.98
N ARG A 503 -9.95 -18.18 -0.07
CA ARG A 503 -9.72 -19.62 0.07
C ARG A 503 -8.39 -19.92 0.75
N SER A 504 -7.35 -19.16 0.43
CA SER A 504 -6.00 -19.36 0.98
C SER A 504 -5.90 -18.95 2.46
N TYR A 505 -6.62 -17.89 2.86
CA TYR A 505 -6.81 -17.47 4.24
C TYR A 505 -7.51 -18.60 5.04
N MET A 506 -8.65 -19.09 4.55
CA MET A 506 -9.36 -20.20 5.20
C MET A 506 -8.52 -21.47 5.29
N MET A 507 -7.81 -21.85 4.22
CA MET A 507 -6.92 -23.01 4.21
C MET A 507 -5.79 -22.88 5.25
N TYR A 508 -5.19 -21.69 5.38
CA TYR A 508 -4.09 -21.44 6.31
C TYR A 508 -4.55 -21.51 7.76
N HIS A 509 -5.56 -20.72 8.14
CA HIS A 509 -6.00 -20.66 9.54
C HIS A 509 -6.70 -21.94 10.00
N ALA A 510 -7.45 -22.62 9.13
CA ALA A 510 -7.97 -23.96 9.45
C ALA A 510 -6.83 -24.94 9.76
N PHE A 511 -5.75 -24.95 8.98
CA PHE A 511 -4.60 -25.83 9.23
C PHE A 511 -3.85 -25.48 10.52
N GLN A 512 -3.72 -24.18 10.83
CA GLN A 512 -3.07 -23.70 12.04
C GLN A 512 -3.87 -24.00 13.32
N ILE A 513 -5.19 -23.76 13.31
CA ILE A 513 -6.11 -24.15 14.40
C ILE A 513 -6.13 -25.68 14.56
N ALA A 514 -6.27 -26.44 13.46
CA ALA A 514 -6.29 -27.90 13.48
C ALA A 514 -4.98 -28.53 14.02
N LYS A 515 -3.86 -27.81 13.90
CA LYS A 515 -2.56 -28.14 14.50
C LYS A 515 -2.34 -27.60 15.93
N LYS A 516 -3.34 -26.94 16.54
CA LYS A 516 -3.25 -26.23 17.83
C LYS A 516 -2.11 -25.19 17.87
N LYS A 517 -1.80 -24.55 16.73
CA LYS A 517 -0.72 -23.55 16.58
C LYS A 517 -1.21 -22.09 16.57
N GLU A 518 -2.51 -21.89 16.54
CA GLU A 518 -3.18 -20.59 16.52
C GLU A 518 -4.50 -20.74 17.29
N SER A 519 -4.82 -19.77 18.14
CA SER A 519 -6.08 -19.79 18.89
C SER A 519 -7.21 -19.22 18.03
N PRO A 520 -8.41 -19.81 18.01
CA PRO A 520 -9.49 -19.37 17.11
C PRO A 520 -9.89 -17.90 17.30
N ASP A 521 -9.82 -17.39 18.53
CA ASP A 521 -10.12 -16.01 18.92
C ASP A 521 -8.98 -15.01 18.60
N LYS A 522 -7.89 -15.48 17.98
CA LYS A 522 -6.73 -14.68 17.57
C LYS A 522 -6.53 -14.63 16.06
N VAL A 523 -7.37 -15.30 15.28
CA VAL A 523 -7.35 -15.20 13.82
C VAL A 523 -7.85 -13.82 13.39
N ALA A 524 -7.02 -13.06 12.68
CA ALA A 524 -7.39 -11.76 12.15
C ALA A 524 -8.50 -11.89 11.07
N PRO A 525 -9.54 -11.04 11.08
CA PRO A 525 -10.62 -11.11 10.10
C PRO A 525 -10.14 -10.79 8.68
N TRP A 526 -10.73 -11.45 7.67
CA TRP A 526 -10.42 -11.20 6.27
C TRP A 526 -11.56 -10.44 5.56
N PRO A 527 -11.28 -9.34 4.84
CA PRO A 527 -12.31 -8.59 4.11
C PRO A 527 -13.13 -9.49 3.16
N GLY A 528 -14.46 -9.47 3.35
CA GLY A 528 -15.38 -10.27 2.53
C GLY A 528 -15.49 -11.76 2.90
N VAL A 529 -14.97 -12.19 4.06
CA VAL A 529 -15.12 -13.57 4.60
C VAL A 529 -15.72 -13.53 6.01
N ASN A 530 -17.05 -13.70 6.12
CA ASN A 530 -17.81 -13.61 7.38
C ASN A 530 -17.71 -14.89 8.25
N ILE A 531 -16.52 -15.44 8.45
CA ILE A 531 -16.31 -16.69 9.19
C ILE A 531 -16.12 -16.46 10.68
N ASP A 532 -16.83 -17.21 11.52
CA ASP A 532 -16.52 -17.32 12.95
C ASP A 532 -15.66 -18.57 13.22
N TRP A 533 -14.44 -18.35 13.70
CA TRP A 533 -13.56 -19.44 14.12
C TRP A 533 -13.87 -19.91 15.55
N VAL A 534 -14.52 -19.09 16.37
CA VAL A 534 -14.80 -19.34 17.80
C VAL A 534 -16.16 -20.03 17.95
N HIS A 535 -16.14 -21.36 18.06
CA HIS A 535 -17.30 -22.10 18.53
C HIS A 535 -17.48 -21.84 20.03
N ARG A 536 -18.73 -21.84 20.50
CA ARG A 536 -19.06 -21.48 21.89
C ARG A 536 -19.97 -22.51 22.55
N LYS A 537 -19.78 -22.68 23.85
CA LYS A 537 -20.66 -23.48 24.72
C LYS A 537 -21.90 -22.67 25.11
N PRO A 538 -22.94 -23.29 25.69
CA PRO A 538 -24.15 -22.58 26.14
C PRO A 538 -23.91 -21.47 27.18
N ASP A 539 -22.77 -21.49 27.89
CA ASP A 539 -22.33 -20.44 28.82
C ASP A 539 -21.60 -19.26 28.13
N GLY A 540 -21.47 -19.28 26.79
CA GLY A 540 -20.77 -18.28 25.99
C GLY A 540 -19.24 -18.42 25.95
N SER A 541 -18.65 -19.32 26.73
CA SER A 541 -17.22 -19.62 26.70
C SER A 541 -16.80 -20.32 25.40
N MET A 542 -15.52 -20.21 25.03
CA MET A 542 -15.00 -20.83 23.81
C MET A 542 -14.97 -22.36 23.94
N ASP A 543 -15.60 -23.04 22.98
CA ASP A 543 -15.43 -24.47 22.76
C ASP A 543 -14.27 -24.72 21.81
N LEU A 544 -13.07 -24.80 22.39
CA LEU A 544 -11.82 -24.96 21.64
C LEU A 544 -11.78 -26.28 20.85
N ASP A 545 -12.36 -27.36 21.37
CA ASP A 545 -12.35 -28.65 20.68
C ASP A 545 -13.39 -28.70 19.54
N ALA A 546 -14.54 -28.02 19.67
CA ALA A 546 -15.46 -27.79 18.55
C ALA A 546 -14.81 -26.92 17.45
N SER A 547 -14.11 -25.84 17.81
CA SER A 547 -13.33 -25.04 16.85
C SER A 547 -12.25 -25.86 16.13
N ILE A 548 -11.52 -26.71 16.87
CA ILE A 548 -10.48 -27.58 16.29
C ILE A 548 -11.11 -28.65 15.39
N LYS A 549 -12.27 -29.21 15.76
CA LYS A 549 -13.02 -30.15 14.92
C LYS A 549 -13.47 -29.48 13.62
N ALA A 550 -14.10 -28.32 13.68
CA ALA A 550 -14.54 -27.56 12.51
C ALA A 550 -13.37 -27.18 11.59
N ALA A 551 -12.23 -26.79 12.16
CA ALA A 551 -11.00 -26.54 11.42
C ALA A 551 -10.46 -27.80 10.72
N LYS A 552 -10.48 -28.96 11.39
CA LYS A 552 -10.13 -30.26 10.77
C LYS A 552 -11.08 -30.66 9.63
N GLU A 553 -12.39 -30.43 9.79
CA GLU A 553 -13.38 -30.64 8.73
C GLU A 553 -13.14 -29.74 7.51
N MET A 554 -12.76 -28.48 7.73
CA MET A 554 -12.34 -27.57 6.65
C MET A 554 -11.07 -28.06 5.96
N CYS A 555 -10.04 -28.47 6.72
CA CYS A 555 -8.85 -29.07 6.13
C CYS A 555 -9.16 -30.30 5.26
N ALA A 556 -10.02 -31.21 5.73
CA ALA A 556 -10.46 -32.37 4.96
C ALA A 556 -11.20 -31.96 3.68
N GLY A 557 -12.12 -30.98 3.75
CA GLY A 557 -12.82 -30.42 2.57
C GLY A 557 -11.90 -29.66 1.60
N PHE A 558 -10.75 -29.16 2.07
CA PHE A 558 -9.69 -28.59 1.23
C PHE A 558 -8.66 -29.62 0.72
N GLY A 559 -8.77 -30.89 1.11
CA GLY A 559 -7.79 -31.94 0.79
C GLY A 559 -6.46 -31.86 1.56
N ILE A 560 -6.40 -31.02 2.60
CA ILE A 560 -5.21 -30.80 3.43
C ILE A 560 -5.10 -31.93 4.45
N LYS A 561 -4.02 -32.72 4.37
CA LYS A 561 -3.77 -33.81 5.34
C LYS A 561 -3.20 -33.22 6.62
N VAL A 562 -4.06 -32.93 7.60
CA VAL A 562 -3.64 -32.30 8.87
C VAL A 562 -2.53 -33.10 9.52
N ASP A 563 -2.67 -34.41 9.67
CA ASP A 563 -1.76 -35.22 10.50
C ASP A 563 -0.41 -35.56 9.82
N ASP A 564 -0.27 -35.28 8.52
CA ASP A 564 0.99 -35.47 7.78
C ASP A 564 2.06 -34.45 8.24
N PRO A 565 3.24 -34.88 8.73
CA PRO A 565 4.30 -33.97 9.20
C PRO A 565 5.00 -33.20 8.08
N LYS A 566 4.82 -33.59 6.81
CA LYS A 566 5.34 -32.90 5.62
C LYS A 566 4.33 -31.95 4.99
N GLN A 567 3.02 -32.06 5.29
CA GLN A 567 2.02 -31.11 4.79
C GLN A 567 2.36 -29.68 5.20
N ARG A 568 2.34 -28.76 4.24
CA ARG A 568 2.43 -27.32 4.45
C ARG A 568 1.20 -26.64 3.85
N VAL A 569 0.94 -25.41 4.31
CA VAL A 569 -0.06 -24.51 3.72
C VAL A 569 0.55 -23.11 3.75
N GLY A 570 0.68 -22.46 2.59
CA GLY A 570 1.17 -21.09 2.49
C GLY A 570 0.18 -20.08 3.07
N ARG A 571 0.67 -18.90 3.45
CA ARG A 571 -0.19 -17.79 3.89
C ARG A 571 -0.99 -17.23 2.68
N PRO A 572 -2.16 -16.60 2.91
CA PRO A 572 -2.83 -15.85 1.86
C PRO A 572 -1.89 -14.77 1.28
N LYS A 573 -2.03 -14.50 -0.03
CA LYS A 573 -1.13 -13.63 -0.82
C LYS A 573 0.34 -14.08 -0.90
N SER A 574 0.72 -15.23 -0.33
CA SER A 574 2.09 -15.78 -0.39
C SER A 574 2.23 -17.03 -1.27
N SER A 575 1.16 -17.47 -1.93
CA SER A 575 1.19 -18.62 -2.84
C SER A 575 1.11 -18.17 -4.30
N ARG A 576 1.91 -18.78 -5.19
CA ARG A 576 1.87 -18.47 -6.63
C ARG A 576 0.50 -18.71 -7.28
N HIS A 577 -0.30 -19.63 -6.74
CA HIS A 577 -1.69 -19.83 -7.16
C HIS A 577 -2.59 -18.61 -6.94
N ASN A 578 -2.25 -17.71 -6.00
CA ASN A 578 -2.99 -16.45 -5.77
C ASN A 578 -2.86 -15.45 -6.91
N PHE A 579 -1.87 -15.64 -7.79
CA PHE A 579 -1.54 -14.75 -8.91
C PHE A 579 -1.66 -15.46 -10.26
N GLY A 580 -2.30 -16.65 -10.29
CA GLY A 580 -2.37 -17.49 -11.49
C GLY A 580 -1.01 -17.91 -12.04
N GLY A 581 0.06 -17.85 -11.22
CA GLY A 581 1.45 -18.10 -11.62
C GLY A 581 1.98 -19.49 -11.21
N ALA A 582 1.08 -20.41 -10.84
CA ALA A 582 1.41 -21.80 -10.57
C ALA A 582 0.23 -22.74 -10.85
N VAL A 583 0.56 -24.00 -11.12
CA VAL A 583 -0.35 -25.08 -11.47
C VAL A 583 0.16 -26.39 -10.84
N ASP A 584 -0.72 -27.12 -10.18
CA ASP A 584 -0.42 -28.44 -9.62
C ASP A 584 -0.78 -29.50 -10.67
N ILE A 585 0.21 -30.25 -11.16
CA ILE A 585 0.06 -31.18 -12.29
C ILE A 585 0.61 -32.56 -11.92
N ASN A 586 -0.22 -33.60 -12.10
CA ASN A 586 0.26 -34.98 -12.20
C ASN A 586 0.56 -35.30 -13.66
N ILE A 587 1.75 -35.83 -13.97
CA ILE A 587 2.16 -36.19 -15.34
C ILE A 587 2.68 -37.65 -15.34
N SER A 588 2.24 -38.46 -16.30
CA SER A 588 2.58 -39.90 -16.40
C SER A 588 2.63 -40.39 -17.84
N GLY A 589 3.23 -41.57 -18.07
CA GLY A 589 3.40 -42.13 -19.42
C GLY A 589 4.44 -41.40 -20.29
N TYR A 590 5.34 -40.62 -19.68
CA TYR A 590 6.38 -39.85 -20.38
C TYR A 590 7.66 -40.67 -20.68
N ALA A 591 7.84 -41.84 -20.07
CA ALA A 591 9.06 -42.64 -20.24
C ALA A 591 9.24 -43.12 -21.70
N ASN A 592 10.47 -43.00 -22.22
CA ASN A 592 10.88 -43.34 -23.58
C ASN A 592 10.10 -42.57 -24.68
N LYS A 593 9.58 -41.39 -24.36
CA LYS A 593 8.91 -40.50 -25.32
C LYS A 593 9.91 -39.51 -25.92
N LYS A 594 9.78 -39.27 -27.22
CA LYS A 594 10.41 -38.14 -27.93
C LYS A 594 9.42 -36.98 -27.98
N VAL A 595 9.90 -35.78 -27.67
CA VAL A 595 9.14 -34.52 -27.62
C VAL A 595 10.03 -33.39 -28.12
N LYS A 596 9.44 -32.27 -28.55
CA LYS A 596 10.22 -31.05 -28.81
C LYS A 596 10.34 -30.20 -27.55
N ASN A 597 11.50 -29.58 -27.35
CA ASN A 597 11.67 -28.50 -26.39
C ASN A 597 11.17 -27.16 -26.97
N ALA A 598 11.20 -26.09 -26.18
CA ALA A 598 10.73 -24.77 -26.64
C ALA A 598 11.50 -24.20 -27.85
N ASP A 599 12.77 -24.58 -28.03
CA ASP A 599 13.61 -24.20 -29.17
C ASP A 599 13.35 -25.06 -30.43
N GLY A 600 12.48 -26.08 -30.32
CA GLY A 600 12.10 -26.99 -31.41
C GLY A 600 12.96 -28.24 -31.55
N HIS A 601 14.02 -28.41 -30.74
CA HIS A 601 14.88 -29.59 -30.76
C HIS A 601 14.19 -30.81 -30.13
N GLU A 602 14.39 -31.99 -30.72
CA GLU A 602 13.88 -33.25 -30.15
C GLU A 602 14.69 -33.68 -28.92
N VAL A 603 14.02 -33.98 -27.82
CA VAL A 603 14.59 -34.54 -26.60
C VAL A 603 13.85 -35.81 -26.20
N GLU A 604 14.58 -36.76 -25.60
CA GLU A 604 14.06 -38.07 -25.20
C GLU A 604 13.89 -38.15 -23.68
N LEU A 605 12.67 -38.40 -23.22
CA LEU A 605 12.31 -38.39 -21.80
C LEU A 605 12.53 -39.77 -21.17
N LYS A 606 13.67 -39.96 -20.50
CA LYS A 606 14.01 -41.25 -19.82
C LYS A 606 13.68 -41.22 -18.33
N SER A 607 13.62 -40.04 -17.74
CA SER A 607 13.47 -39.81 -16.31
C SER A 607 12.60 -38.59 -16.01
N PHE A 608 12.20 -38.45 -14.74
CA PHE A 608 11.51 -37.26 -14.27
C PHE A 608 12.39 -35.99 -14.39
N LYS A 609 13.72 -36.10 -14.34
CA LYS A 609 14.65 -34.97 -14.54
C LYS A 609 14.54 -34.40 -15.95
N ASP A 610 14.32 -35.26 -16.94
CA ASP A 610 14.19 -34.85 -18.34
C ASP A 610 12.85 -34.13 -18.55
N LEU A 611 11.78 -34.60 -17.90
CA LEU A 611 10.47 -33.92 -17.88
C LEU A 611 10.54 -32.54 -17.18
N VAL A 612 11.28 -32.41 -16.09
CA VAL A 612 11.54 -31.11 -15.44
C VAL A 612 12.34 -30.18 -16.35
N SER A 613 13.33 -30.70 -17.07
CA SER A 613 14.13 -29.93 -18.04
C SER A 613 13.28 -29.48 -19.24
N LEU A 614 12.39 -30.34 -19.73
CA LEU A 614 11.41 -30.00 -20.77
C LEU A 614 10.49 -28.86 -20.33
N GLY A 615 9.85 -28.99 -19.16
CA GLY A 615 8.99 -27.94 -18.61
C GLY A 615 9.73 -26.61 -18.45
N ALA A 616 10.95 -26.66 -17.91
CA ALA A 616 11.79 -25.47 -17.76
C ALA A 616 12.10 -24.77 -19.08
N SER A 617 12.25 -25.50 -20.21
CA SER A 617 12.42 -24.88 -21.54
C SER A 617 11.20 -24.04 -21.96
N TYR A 618 9.98 -24.49 -21.62
CA TYR A 618 8.75 -23.71 -21.82
C TYR A 618 8.50 -22.64 -20.75
N GLY A 619 9.43 -22.44 -19.81
CA GLY A 619 9.23 -21.53 -18.68
C GLY A 619 8.23 -22.05 -17.64
N VAL A 620 8.03 -23.38 -17.56
CA VAL A 620 7.17 -24.08 -16.62
C VAL A 620 8.05 -24.90 -15.67
N HIS A 621 8.49 -24.28 -14.59
CA HIS A 621 9.51 -24.78 -13.69
C HIS A 621 8.90 -25.56 -12.51
N TYR A 622 9.34 -26.80 -12.31
CA TYR A 622 8.93 -27.65 -11.19
C TYR A 622 9.58 -27.22 -9.86
N PHE A 623 8.83 -27.27 -8.76
CA PHE A 623 9.30 -26.96 -7.41
C PHE A 623 9.65 -28.26 -6.64
N PRO A 624 10.94 -28.54 -6.33
CA PRO A 624 11.35 -29.84 -5.79
C PRO A 624 10.74 -30.27 -4.45
N ALA A 625 10.25 -29.33 -3.62
CA ALA A 625 9.71 -29.66 -2.31
C ALA A 625 8.25 -30.17 -2.35
N GLU A 626 7.49 -29.89 -3.42
CA GLU A 626 6.08 -30.30 -3.55
C GLU A 626 5.88 -31.09 -4.85
N ARG A 627 5.60 -32.40 -4.71
CA ARG A 627 5.71 -33.44 -5.77
C ARG A 627 4.84 -33.27 -7.03
N MET A 628 4.07 -32.20 -7.13
CA MET A 628 3.20 -31.88 -8.26
C MET A 628 3.21 -30.39 -8.64
N HIS A 629 4.01 -29.54 -7.98
CA HIS A 629 3.88 -28.08 -8.11
C HIS A 629 4.79 -27.53 -9.23
N TRP A 630 4.20 -26.78 -10.17
CA TRP A 630 4.90 -26.14 -11.29
C TRP A 630 4.53 -24.65 -11.38
N SER A 631 5.47 -23.80 -11.78
CA SER A 631 5.27 -22.34 -11.84
C SER A 631 6.16 -21.65 -12.88
N ASP A 632 5.85 -20.39 -13.18
CA ASP A 632 6.64 -19.49 -14.03
C ASP A 632 8.04 -19.11 -13.48
N THR A 633 8.37 -19.50 -12.24
CA THR A 633 9.59 -19.11 -11.53
C THR A 633 10.28 -20.24 -10.76
N GLY A 634 9.60 -21.37 -10.49
CA GLY A 634 10.19 -22.54 -9.83
C GLY A 634 10.61 -22.33 -8.36
N HIS A 635 10.01 -21.34 -7.68
CA HIS A 635 10.40 -20.73 -6.39
C HIS A 635 11.18 -21.59 -5.39
#